data_AF-A0A077ZVT0-F1
#
_entry.id   AF-A0A077ZVT0-F1
#
_cell.length_a   1.000
_cell.length_b   1.000
_cell.length_c   1.000
_cell.angle_alpha   90.00
_cell.angle_beta   90.00
_cell.angle_gamma   90.00
#
_symmetry.space_group_name_H-M   'P 1'
#
loop_
_entity.id
_entity.type
_entity.pdbx_description
1 polymer ?
#
loop_
_entity_poly.entity_id
_entity_poly.type
_entity_poly.pdbx_seq_one_letter_code
_entity_poly.pdbx_strand_id
1 'polypeptide(L)'
;MIIGEEWANDGFRYDIEYFLQNGYTKAELYGSMWGFADLIGEFQFLKQDTEYVIAIRRFMEAVLDYTGAPKIDVISHSMGVTLSRAAIKGGKYLLQDIGYINLKPLNKNVRTYIGIAGVNYGALSQEQQDCQRIRVLTHFKQRQNQRRRPGLCHVKFI
;
A
#
# COMPACT_ATOMS: atom_id res chain seq x y z
N MET A 1 -24.88 14.27 2.99
CA MET A 1 -23.89 14.52 1.93
C MET A 1 -23.21 13.19 1.68
N ILE A 2 -23.60 12.49 0.63
CA ILE A 2 -23.05 11.18 0.26
C ILE A 2 -21.74 11.44 -0.49
N ILE A 3 -20.67 10.77 -0.07
CA ILE A 3 -19.34 10.89 -0.67
C ILE A 3 -19.20 9.77 -1.71
N GLY A 4 -19.27 10.08 -3.01
CA GLY A 4 -19.08 9.12 -4.10
C GLY A 4 -20.31 8.24 -4.38
N GLU A 5 -20.87 8.34 -5.60
CA GLU A 5 -22.00 7.50 -6.05
C GLU A 5 -21.57 6.44 -7.09
N GLU A 6 -20.34 6.48 -7.57
CA GLU A 6 -19.83 5.60 -8.62
C GLU A 6 -18.89 4.54 -8.03
N TRP A 7 -19.10 3.27 -8.39
CA TRP A 7 -18.37 2.09 -7.90
C TRP A 7 -16.84 2.17 -8.09
N ALA A 8 -16.37 3.02 -9.02
CA ALA A 8 -14.95 3.23 -9.25
C ALA A 8 -14.33 4.19 -8.22
N ASN A 9 -15.14 4.95 -7.48
CA ASN A 9 -14.72 6.09 -6.66
C ASN A 9 -15.26 6.04 -5.21
N ASP A 10 -15.86 4.94 -4.78
CA ASP A 10 -16.45 4.76 -3.45
C ASP A 10 -15.58 3.95 -2.47
N GLY A 11 -14.34 3.62 -2.84
CA GLY A 11 -13.52 2.61 -2.15
C GLY A 11 -13.23 2.86 -0.67
N PHE A 12 -13.24 4.12 -0.19
CA PHE A 12 -13.10 4.47 1.23
C PHE A 12 -14.35 5.15 1.82
N ARG A 13 -15.47 5.15 1.09
CA ARG A 13 -16.70 5.86 1.50
C ARG A 13 -17.17 5.41 2.88
N TYR A 14 -17.29 4.10 3.06
CA TYR A 14 -17.78 3.53 4.32
C TYR A 14 -16.82 3.77 5.49
N ASP A 15 -15.51 3.74 5.26
CA ASP A 15 -14.52 4.07 6.28
C ASP A 15 -14.65 5.53 6.72
N ILE A 16 -14.78 6.45 5.76
CA ILE A 16 -14.97 7.89 6.05
C ILE A 16 -16.26 8.09 6.85
N GLU A 17 -17.37 7.47 6.43
CA GLU A 17 -18.65 7.54 7.16
C GLU A 17 -18.52 7.02 8.59
N TYR A 18 -17.83 5.90 8.78
CA TYR A 18 -17.57 5.34 10.10
C TYR A 18 -16.77 6.32 10.99
N PHE A 19 -15.68 6.92 10.48
CA PHE A 19 -14.90 7.87 11.25
C PHE A 19 -15.71 9.11 11.64
N LEU A 20 -16.50 9.67 10.70
CA LEU A 20 -17.35 10.82 10.97
C LEU A 20 -18.42 10.51 12.04
N GLN A 21 -18.99 9.31 12.02
CA GLN A 21 -19.94 8.86 13.05
C GLN A 21 -19.29 8.64 14.43
N ASN A 22 -17.97 8.43 14.47
CA ASN A 22 -17.20 8.21 15.70
C ASN A 22 -16.42 9.46 16.15
N GLY A 23 -16.88 10.65 15.75
CA GLY A 23 -16.39 11.92 16.28
C GLY A 23 -15.20 12.52 15.54
N TYR A 24 -14.73 11.91 14.45
CA TYR A 24 -13.78 12.58 13.55
C TYR A 24 -14.48 13.68 12.77
N THR A 25 -13.76 14.75 12.51
CA THR A 25 -14.19 15.85 11.65
C THR A 25 -13.62 15.69 10.25
N LYS A 26 -14.22 16.37 9.27
CA LYS A 26 -13.66 16.43 7.90
C LYS A 26 -12.27 17.06 7.87
N ALA A 27 -11.91 17.86 8.88
CA ALA A 27 -10.57 18.45 9.01
C ALA A 27 -9.53 17.45 9.57
N GLU A 28 -9.92 16.21 9.87
CA GLU A 28 -9.03 15.16 10.36
C GLU A 28 -8.90 14.00 9.36
N LEU A 29 -9.64 14.05 8.25
CA LEU A 29 -9.72 12.99 7.26
C LEU A 29 -9.21 13.51 5.90
N TYR A 30 -8.10 12.95 5.44
CA TYR A 30 -7.42 13.36 4.22
C TYR A 30 -7.20 12.15 3.31
N GLY A 31 -7.65 12.25 2.07
CA GLY A 31 -7.50 11.22 1.05
C GLY A 31 -6.70 11.73 -0.14
N SER A 32 -5.89 10.85 -0.73
CA SER A 32 -5.18 11.09 -1.99
C SER A 32 -5.25 9.83 -2.83
N MET A 33 -5.47 10.01 -4.13
CA MET A 33 -5.29 8.96 -5.12
C MET A 33 -3.84 8.94 -5.59
N TRP A 34 -3.34 7.75 -5.91
CA TRP A 34 -2.14 7.58 -6.74
C TRP A 34 -2.62 7.03 -8.09
N GLY A 35 -1.90 7.32 -9.17
CA GLY A 35 -2.32 6.91 -10.51
C GLY A 35 -3.35 7.84 -11.15
N PHE A 36 -4.04 7.34 -12.18
CA PHE A 36 -4.92 8.10 -13.06
C PHE A 36 -6.40 7.67 -12.95
N ALA A 37 -6.75 6.81 -11.99
CA ALA A 37 -8.09 6.24 -11.84
C ALA A 37 -8.59 5.51 -13.11
N ASP A 38 -7.67 5.13 -14.00
CA ASP A 38 -7.91 4.27 -15.16
C ASP A 38 -7.40 2.86 -14.84
N LEU A 39 -8.35 1.99 -14.48
CA LEU A 39 -8.06 0.62 -14.08
C LEU A 39 -7.29 -0.16 -15.16
N ILE A 40 -7.60 0.04 -16.45
CA ILE A 40 -6.99 -0.75 -17.53
C ILE A 40 -5.53 -0.36 -17.71
N GLY A 41 -5.23 0.94 -17.71
CA GLY A 41 -3.86 1.44 -17.74
C GLY A 41 -3.08 1.04 -16.48
N GLU A 42 -3.67 1.20 -15.30
CA GLU A 42 -2.97 0.94 -14.04
C GLU A 42 -2.55 -0.53 -13.88
N PHE A 43 -3.38 -1.50 -14.27
CA PHE A 43 -3.01 -2.92 -14.23
C PHE A 43 -1.88 -3.28 -15.20
N GLN A 44 -1.79 -2.61 -16.35
CA GLN A 44 -0.73 -2.83 -17.33
C GLN A 44 0.59 -2.13 -16.97
N PHE A 45 0.50 -1.05 -16.18
CA PHE A 45 1.63 -0.24 -15.75
C PHE A 45 1.81 -0.26 -14.23
N LEU A 46 1.57 -1.40 -13.57
CA LEU A 46 1.90 -1.66 -12.15
C LEU A 46 3.42 -1.63 -11.92
N LYS A 47 4.07 -0.52 -12.27
CA LYS A 47 5.43 -0.21 -11.90
C LYS A 47 5.35 0.65 -10.66
N GLN A 48 6.17 0.31 -9.68
CA GLN A 48 6.42 1.19 -8.56
C GLN A 48 7.20 2.40 -9.08
N ASP A 49 6.48 3.38 -9.63
CA ASP A 49 7.10 4.57 -10.17
C ASP A 49 7.49 5.51 -9.03
N THR A 50 8.70 6.03 -9.15
CA THR A 50 9.30 6.97 -8.19
C THR A 50 8.38 8.18 -7.97
N GLU A 51 7.69 8.62 -9.02
CA GLU A 51 6.78 9.76 -8.98
C GLU A 51 5.61 9.54 -8.03
N TYR A 52 4.99 8.34 -8.04
CA TYR A 52 3.89 8.03 -7.12
C TYR A 52 4.35 7.98 -5.66
N VAL A 53 5.53 7.41 -5.40
CA VAL A 53 6.11 7.41 -4.04
C VAL A 53 6.34 8.84 -3.55
N ILE A 54 6.81 9.73 -4.43
CA ILE A 54 7.05 11.13 -4.10
C ILE A 54 5.74 11.89 -3.93
N ALA A 55 4.75 11.67 -4.78
CA ALA A 55 3.44 12.30 -4.65
C ALA A 55 2.79 11.96 -3.30
N ILE A 56 2.76 10.67 -2.94
CA ILE A 56 2.27 10.21 -1.63
C ILE A 56 3.09 10.82 -0.49
N ARG A 57 4.43 10.88 -0.64
CA ARG A 57 5.29 11.51 0.36
C ARG A 57 4.93 12.97 0.59
N ARG A 58 4.77 13.74 -0.49
CA ARG A 58 4.46 15.18 -0.41
C ARG A 58 3.07 15.41 0.16
N PHE A 59 2.11 14.55 -0.17
CA PHE A 59 0.80 14.57 0.45
C PHE A 59 0.88 14.38 1.98
N MET A 60 1.62 13.36 2.46
CA MET A 60 1.80 13.14 3.90
C MET A 60 2.45 14.34 4.61
N GLU A 61 3.48 14.94 4.00
CA GLU A 61 4.13 16.14 4.53
C GLU A 61 3.18 17.35 4.53
N ALA A 62 2.40 17.54 3.47
CA ALA A 62 1.42 18.62 3.39
C ALA A 62 0.33 18.50 4.47
N VAL A 63 -0.14 17.27 4.78
CA VAL A 63 -1.10 17.05 5.87
C VAL A 63 -0.49 17.40 7.22
N LEU A 64 0.75 16.96 7.49
CA LEU A 64 1.46 17.32 8.73
C LEU A 64 1.61 18.84 8.86
N ASP A 65 2.04 19.51 7.79
CA ASP A 65 2.27 20.96 7.79
C ASP A 65 0.95 21.74 7.91
N TYR A 66 -0.10 21.32 7.20
CA TYR A 66 -1.41 21.98 7.21
C TYR A 66 -2.13 21.86 8.55
N THR A 67 -2.09 20.68 9.16
CA THR A 67 -2.77 20.42 10.45
C THR A 67 -1.95 20.89 11.65
N GLY A 68 -0.64 21.06 11.48
CA GLY A 68 0.30 21.26 12.59
C GLY A 68 0.42 20.05 13.51
N ALA A 69 -0.13 18.89 13.12
CA ALA A 69 -0.10 17.69 13.93
C ALA A 69 1.33 17.12 14.00
N PRO A 70 1.79 16.66 15.18
CA PRO A 70 3.13 16.07 15.29
C PRO A 70 3.24 14.72 14.57
N LYS A 71 2.10 14.02 14.40
CA LYS A 71 2.01 12.71 13.77
C LYS A 71 0.70 12.54 13.01
N ILE A 72 0.72 11.68 11.99
CA ILE A 72 -0.44 11.21 11.22
C ILE A 72 -0.66 9.70 11.41
N ASP A 73 -1.90 9.26 11.19
CA ASP A 73 -2.24 7.84 10.99
C ASP A 73 -2.46 7.60 9.50
N VAL A 74 -1.93 6.49 8.97
CA VAL A 74 -1.97 6.18 7.54
C VAL A 74 -2.71 4.87 7.32
N ILE A 75 -3.76 4.92 6.51
CA ILE A 75 -4.50 3.75 6.02
C ILE A 75 -4.20 3.63 4.51
N SER A 76 -3.84 2.44 4.05
CA SER A 76 -3.48 2.19 2.66
C SER A 76 -4.04 0.86 2.18
N HIS A 77 -4.43 0.78 0.91
CA HIS A 77 -5.02 -0.41 0.30
C HIS A 77 -4.27 -0.81 -0.98
N SER A 78 -4.18 -2.12 -1.26
CA SER A 78 -3.62 -2.67 -2.49
C SER A 78 -2.20 -2.15 -2.79
N MET A 79 -1.91 -1.69 -4.01
CA MET A 79 -0.62 -1.08 -4.36
C MET A 79 -0.30 0.18 -3.55
N GLY A 80 -1.30 0.89 -3.02
CA GLY A 80 -1.09 2.00 -2.10
C GLY A 80 -0.26 1.61 -0.87
N VAL A 81 -0.29 0.34 -0.44
CA VAL A 81 0.49 -0.15 0.70
C VAL A 81 1.99 -0.17 0.41
N THR A 82 2.41 -0.62 -0.77
CA THR A 82 3.85 -0.66 -1.10
C THR A 82 4.39 0.74 -1.36
N LEU A 83 3.60 1.57 -2.02
CA LEU A 83 3.93 2.97 -2.30
C LEU A 83 4.06 3.80 -1.01
N SER A 84 3.09 3.73 -0.11
CA SER A 84 3.11 4.50 1.14
C SER A 84 4.19 4.00 2.09
N ARG A 85 4.47 2.68 2.15
CA ARG A 85 5.63 2.16 2.90
C ARG A 85 6.95 2.71 2.38
N ALA A 86 7.12 2.80 1.05
CA ALA A 86 8.31 3.38 0.45
C ALA A 86 8.42 4.88 0.81
N ALA A 87 7.32 5.64 0.71
CA ALA A 87 7.28 7.06 1.08
C ALA A 87 7.65 7.30 2.56
N ILE A 88 7.17 6.45 3.46
CA ILE A 88 7.46 6.53 4.91
C ILE A 88 8.91 6.14 5.20
N LYS A 89 9.42 5.06 4.60
CA LYS A 89 10.80 4.61 4.78
C LYS A 89 11.80 5.65 4.28
N GLY A 90 11.44 6.39 3.22
CA GLY A 90 12.34 7.31 2.55
C GLY A 90 13.45 6.57 1.81
N GLY A 91 14.52 7.29 1.46
CA GLY A 91 15.62 6.79 0.66
C GLY A 91 15.90 7.64 -0.58
N LYS A 92 16.71 7.08 -1.48
CA LYS A 92 17.17 7.75 -2.70
C LYS A 92 16.29 7.34 -3.89
N TYR A 93 15.74 8.33 -4.57
CA TYR A 93 14.80 8.19 -5.68
C TYR A 93 15.31 8.95 -6.90
N LEU A 94 15.12 8.41 -8.11
CA LEU A 94 15.52 9.05 -9.36
C LEU A 94 14.27 9.54 -10.11
N LEU A 95 14.19 10.84 -10.36
CA LEU A 95 13.19 11.42 -11.26
C LEU A 95 13.89 11.78 -12.56
N GLN A 96 13.29 11.44 -13.70
CA GLN A 96 13.90 11.60 -15.01
C GLN A 96 14.37 13.04 -15.27
N ASP A 97 13.58 14.03 -14.86
CA ASP A 97 13.87 15.44 -15.19
C ASP A 97 14.59 16.23 -14.08
N ILE A 98 14.66 15.68 -12.86
CA ILE A 98 15.19 16.39 -11.68
C ILE A 98 16.47 15.73 -11.16
N GLY A 99 16.69 14.46 -11.49
CA GLY A 99 17.79 13.66 -10.95
C GLY A 99 17.43 13.03 -9.60
N TYR A 100 18.43 12.88 -8.73
CA TYR A 100 18.24 12.16 -7.48
C TYR A 100 17.67 13.04 -6.36
N ILE A 101 16.59 12.57 -5.74
CA ILE A 101 16.04 13.14 -4.51
C ILE A 101 16.28 12.16 -3.35
N ASN A 102 16.72 12.69 -2.21
CA ASN A 102 16.90 11.90 -0.99
C ASN A 102 15.84 12.28 0.04
N LEU A 103 14.92 11.35 0.32
CA LEU A 103 13.87 11.52 1.29
C LEU A 103 14.31 11.01 2.66
N LYS A 104 14.25 11.86 3.68
CA LYS A 104 14.45 11.43 5.08
C LYS A 104 13.31 10.52 5.52
N PRO A 105 13.54 9.51 6.37
CA PRO A 105 12.47 8.68 6.93
C PRO A 105 11.40 9.53 7.63
N LEU A 106 10.11 9.25 7.36
CA LEU A 106 8.95 9.89 8.00
C LEU A 106 8.41 9.08 9.18
N ASN A 107 8.96 7.91 9.45
CA ASN A 107 8.46 6.96 10.45
C ASN A 107 8.24 7.57 11.86
N LYS A 108 9.01 8.60 12.25
CA LYS A 108 8.79 9.31 13.53
C LYS A 108 7.49 10.14 13.57
N ASN A 109 7.00 10.55 12.41
CA ASN A 109 5.79 11.34 12.20
C ASN A 109 4.58 10.45 11.85
N VAL A 110 4.74 9.12 11.80
CA VAL A 110 3.64 8.18 11.60
C VAL A 110 3.34 7.52 12.94
N ARG A 111 2.14 7.73 13.48
CA ARG A 111 1.70 7.12 14.74
C ARG A 111 1.19 5.70 14.48
N THR A 112 0.29 5.55 13.52
CA THR A 112 -0.31 4.27 13.14
C THR A 112 -0.19 4.04 11.64
N TYR A 113 0.07 2.81 11.23
CA TYR A 113 0.06 2.41 9.83
C TYR A 113 -0.79 1.14 9.66
N ILE A 114 -1.83 1.23 8.84
CA ILE A 114 -2.72 0.12 8.49
C ILE A 114 -2.61 -0.13 6.99
N GLY A 115 -2.11 -1.32 6.62
CA GLY A 115 -2.02 -1.76 5.23
C GLY A 115 -3.00 -2.90 4.95
N ILE A 116 -3.88 -2.72 3.99
CA ILE A 116 -4.95 -3.66 3.62
C ILE A 116 -4.64 -4.25 2.25
N ALA A 117 -4.59 -5.59 2.15
CA ALA A 117 -4.40 -6.33 0.90
C ALA A 117 -3.18 -5.88 0.04
N GLY A 118 -2.09 -5.47 0.69
CA GLY A 118 -0.91 -4.94 0.01
C GLY A 118 -0.01 -6.00 -0.63
N VAL A 119 0.52 -5.70 -1.82
CA VAL A 119 1.46 -6.53 -2.58
C VAL A 119 2.91 -6.43 -2.09
N ASN A 120 3.12 -6.53 -0.77
CA ASN A 120 4.43 -6.30 -0.12
C ASN A 120 5.55 -7.23 -0.58
N TYR A 121 5.21 -8.41 -1.11
CA TYR A 121 6.14 -9.41 -1.62
C TYR A 121 6.02 -9.59 -3.14
N GLY A 122 5.43 -8.61 -3.83
CA GLY A 122 5.05 -8.71 -5.23
C GLY A 122 3.68 -9.38 -5.43
N ALA A 123 3.13 -9.22 -6.63
CA ALA A 123 1.99 -9.98 -7.09
C ALA A 123 2.49 -11.16 -7.91
N LEU A 124 2.03 -12.36 -7.57
CA LEU A 124 2.25 -13.55 -8.38
C LEU A 124 1.43 -13.44 -9.66
N SER A 125 2.01 -13.88 -10.79
CA SER A 125 1.22 -14.09 -12.00
C SER A 125 0.13 -15.13 -11.74
N GLN A 126 -0.94 -15.12 -12.53
CA GLN A 126 -2.08 -16.04 -12.38
C GLN A 126 -1.63 -17.52 -12.30
N GLU A 127 -0.54 -17.88 -12.98
CA GLU A 127 0.05 -19.22 -13.01
C GLU A 127 0.76 -19.62 -11.70
N GLN A 128 1.27 -18.65 -10.94
CA GLN A 128 1.98 -18.89 -9.68
C GLN A 128 1.04 -18.97 -8.46
N GLN A 129 -0.19 -18.46 -8.57
CA GLN A 129 -1.19 -18.50 -7.49
C GLN A 129 -1.62 -19.95 -7.15
N ASP A 130 -1.60 -20.85 -8.13
CA ASP A 130 -1.93 -22.27 -7.90
C ASP A 130 -0.86 -23.01 -7.09
N CYS A 131 0.39 -22.55 -7.09
CA CYS A 131 1.48 -23.14 -6.31
C CYS A 131 1.50 -22.71 -4.83
N GLN A 132 0.78 -21.65 -4.43
CA GLN A 132 0.78 -21.16 -3.04
C GLN A 132 -0.46 -21.55 -2.21
N ARG A 133 -1.37 -22.38 -2.74
CA ARG A 133 -2.58 -22.81 -2.00
C ARG A 133 -2.34 -23.69 -0.76
N ILE A 134 -1.10 -23.87 -0.28
CA ILE A 134 -0.82 -24.55 0.99
C ILE A 134 0.26 -23.79 1.80
N ARG A 135 -0.18 -22.95 2.75
CA ARG A 135 0.34 -22.71 4.12
C ARG A 135 0.13 -21.24 4.58
N VAL A 136 -1.00 -20.99 5.23
CA VAL A 136 -1.03 -20.11 6.41
C VAL A 136 -1.34 -21.01 7.59
N LEU A 137 -0.38 -21.24 8.47
CA LEU A 137 -0.63 -21.89 9.76
C LEU A 137 0.40 -21.43 10.80
N THR A 138 -0.05 -20.53 11.66
CA THR A 138 0.58 -20.17 12.92
C THR A 138 0.34 -21.28 13.94
N HIS A 139 1.23 -22.28 14.07
CA HIS A 139 1.66 -22.91 15.35
C HIS A 139 2.63 -24.09 15.14
N PHE A 140 3.54 -24.27 16.11
CA PHE A 140 4.58 -25.30 16.17
C PHE A 140 4.05 -26.59 16.87
N LYS A 141 4.03 -27.74 16.17
CA LYS A 141 4.39 -29.08 16.71
C LYS A 141 4.58 -30.05 15.55
N GLN A 142 5.79 -30.60 15.44
CA GLN A 142 6.17 -31.65 14.49
C GLN A 142 5.35 -32.94 14.70
N ARG A 143 4.82 -33.50 13.61
CA ARG A 143 4.92 -34.94 13.29
C ARG A 143 4.64 -35.16 11.79
N GLN A 144 5.58 -35.87 11.18
CA GLN A 144 5.63 -36.29 9.78
C GLN A 144 4.51 -37.29 9.45
N ASN A 145 3.85 -37.15 8.28
CA ASN A 145 3.71 -38.21 7.26
C ASN A 145 2.69 -37.80 6.18
N GLN A 146 3.13 -37.60 4.93
CA GLN A 146 2.76 -38.48 3.80
C GLN A 146 3.20 -37.90 2.44
N ARG A 147 4.07 -38.71 1.79
CA ARG A 147 4.07 -39.14 0.38
C ARG A 147 4.15 -38.09 -0.76
N ARG A 148 5.32 -38.15 -1.41
CA ARG A 148 5.74 -37.53 -2.68
C ARG A 148 4.85 -37.90 -3.87
N ARG A 149 4.65 -36.95 -4.81
CA ARG A 149 4.78 -37.14 -6.29
C ARG A 149 4.70 -35.80 -7.06
N PRO A 150 5.12 -35.73 -8.34
CA PRO A 150 6.29 -34.95 -8.77
C PRO A 150 5.92 -33.70 -9.59
N GLY A 151 6.74 -32.67 -9.45
CA GLY A 151 6.67 -31.41 -10.21
C GLY A 151 7.66 -30.44 -9.59
N LEU A 152 8.94 -30.59 -9.95
CA LEU A 152 10.05 -29.86 -9.34
C LEU A 152 9.99 -28.39 -9.79
N CYS A 153 9.30 -27.53 -9.04
CA CYS A 153 9.48 -26.08 -9.15
C CYS A 153 10.87 -25.73 -8.63
N HIS A 154 11.82 -25.49 -9.53
CA HIS A 154 13.13 -24.95 -9.16
C HIS A 154 12.99 -23.47 -8.82
N VAL A 155 12.90 -23.16 -7.53
CA VAL A 155 13.10 -21.80 -7.02
C VAL A 155 14.61 -21.54 -7.00
N LYS A 156 15.11 -20.78 -7.99
CA LYS A 156 16.42 -20.13 -7.90
C LYS A 156 16.26 -18.92 -7.00
N PHE A 157 16.87 -18.96 -5.82
CA PHE A 157 17.13 -17.77 -5.03
C PHE A 157 18.32 -17.04 -5.68
N ILE A 158 18.11 -15.79 -6.08
CA ILE A 158 19.17 -14.78 -6.23
C ILE A 158 18.85 -13.70 -5.20
#